data_AF-A0AAV1SMM4-F1
#
_entry.id   AF-A0AAV1SMM4-F1
#
_cell.length_a   1.000
_cell.length_b   1.000
_cell.length_c   1.000
_cell.angle_alpha   90.00
_cell.angle_beta   90.00
_cell.angle_gamma   90.00
#
_symmetry.space_group_name_H-M   'P 1'
#
loop_
_entity.id
_entity.type
_entity.pdbx_description
1 polymer ?
#
loop_
_entity_poly.entity_id
_entity_poly.type
_entity_poly.pdbx_seq_one_letter_code
_entity_poly.pdbx_strand_id
1 'polypeptide(L)'
;MLPGLLFKAPNIHEYATQLLKQNGGTFEFKGPWFANMNILLTCDPLNVRHISTKNFVNYPKGPQYKKIFEPFRDGVLNSDFETWKSFRKMIQSMIKDNKFQVFLERSLREKIVKGLIPVLEHVSRQEIELDMQDSLSVDLPEIAYKTAFDDVEEAVFYRHIVPQSIWKLQKWLNVGEEKKLSLAMDIIDNFLEQCISSKKEEIRKTQSPNAICETLRLYPAVPFNYRVSVEADTLPSGHQPERWISERGGIIHVPSYKFIAFNTGPRSCLGKEITFIQMKTIATAILLNYHLQVVESHPISPGLSVMMHMKHGMKVRVTKRRV
;
A
#
# COMPACT_ATOMS: atom_id res chain seq x y z
N MET A 1 -10.78 16.74 -21.10
CA MET A 1 -10.34 15.72 -20.11
C MET A 1 -9.67 16.32 -18.88
N LEU A 2 -8.64 17.18 -19.02
CA LEU A 2 -7.99 17.87 -17.88
C LEU A 2 -8.94 18.47 -16.82
N PRO A 3 -9.99 19.24 -17.17
CA PRO A 3 -10.85 19.87 -16.17
C PRO A 3 -11.54 18.85 -15.26
N GLY A 4 -11.98 17.72 -15.82
CA GLY A 4 -12.63 16.65 -15.05
C GLY A 4 -11.68 15.95 -14.08
N LEU A 5 -10.37 15.88 -14.39
CA LEU A 5 -9.38 15.28 -13.48
C LEU A 5 -9.12 16.20 -12.28
N LEU A 6 -9.04 17.52 -12.51
CA LEU A 6 -8.84 18.52 -11.45
C LEU A 6 -10.07 18.66 -10.55
N PHE A 7 -11.28 18.71 -11.13
CA PHE A 7 -12.53 18.78 -10.36
C PHE A 7 -12.90 17.48 -9.63
N LYS A 8 -12.38 16.32 -10.06
CA LYS A 8 -12.62 15.01 -9.40
C LYS A 8 -11.41 14.45 -8.64
N ALA A 9 -10.38 15.25 -8.38
CA ALA A 9 -9.19 14.80 -7.66
C ALA A 9 -9.49 14.02 -6.35
N PRO A 10 -10.47 14.41 -5.50
CA PRO A 10 -10.80 13.65 -4.28
C PRO A 10 -11.35 12.22 -4.53
N ASN A 11 -11.79 11.91 -5.75
CA ASN A 11 -12.40 10.62 -6.14
C ASN A 11 -11.63 9.96 -7.30
N ILE A 12 -10.31 10.17 -7.38
CA ILE A 12 -9.48 9.73 -8.52
C ILE A 12 -9.55 8.23 -8.81
N HIS A 13 -9.66 7.37 -7.78
CA HIS A 13 -9.77 5.92 -7.93
C HIS A 13 -11.10 5.48 -8.56
N GLU A 14 -12.20 6.09 -8.15
CA GLU A 14 -13.53 5.83 -8.71
C GLU A 14 -13.61 6.36 -10.16
N TYR A 15 -13.08 7.56 -10.41
CA TYR A 15 -13.01 8.13 -11.76
C TYR A 15 -12.16 7.28 -12.72
N ALA A 16 -10.99 6.81 -12.29
CA ALA A 16 -10.16 5.90 -13.07
C ALA A 16 -10.87 4.56 -13.35
N THR A 17 -11.61 4.03 -12.37
CA THR A 17 -12.41 2.81 -12.51
C THR A 17 -13.55 3.00 -13.52
N GLN A 18 -14.24 4.14 -13.52
CA GLN A 18 -15.27 4.49 -14.50
C GLN A 18 -14.70 4.61 -15.92
N LEU A 19 -13.56 5.29 -16.08
CA LEU A 19 -12.86 5.38 -17.37
C LEU A 19 -12.44 3.99 -17.89
N LEU A 20 -11.85 3.15 -17.06
CA LEU A 20 -11.43 1.80 -17.45
C LEU A 20 -12.64 0.93 -17.86
N LYS A 21 -13.76 0.98 -17.13
CA LYS A 21 -15.00 0.29 -17.49
C LYS A 21 -15.55 0.77 -18.85
N GLN A 22 -15.56 2.07 -19.10
CA GLN A 22 -16.05 2.67 -20.34
C GLN A 22 -15.17 2.34 -21.56
N ASN A 23 -13.87 2.13 -21.37
CA ASN A 23 -12.90 1.87 -22.44
C ASN A 23 -12.43 0.40 -22.47
N GLY A 24 -13.29 -0.55 -22.05
CA GLY A 24 -13.02 -1.98 -22.21
C GLY A 24 -11.87 -2.55 -21.35
N GLY A 25 -11.35 -1.77 -20.40
CA GLY A 25 -10.27 -2.17 -19.48
C GLY A 25 -8.89 -1.59 -19.80
N THR A 26 -8.73 -0.82 -20.87
CA THR A 26 -7.49 -0.10 -21.20
C THR A 26 -7.80 1.30 -21.72
N PHE A 27 -7.07 2.33 -21.25
CA PHE A 27 -7.33 3.73 -21.59
C PHE A 27 -6.05 4.56 -21.68
N GLU A 28 -5.90 5.36 -22.75
CA GLU A 28 -4.79 6.31 -22.91
C GLU A 28 -5.17 7.70 -22.36
N PHE A 29 -4.50 8.13 -21.28
CA PHE A 29 -4.61 9.49 -20.75
C PHE A 29 -3.49 10.37 -21.30
N LYS A 30 -3.86 11.52 -21.90
CA LYS A 30 -2.93 12.59 -22.29
C LYS A 30 -3.07 13.77 -21.33
N GLY A 31 -2.00 14.06 -20.60
CA GLY A 31 -1.94 15.11 -19.60
C GLY A 31 -1.68 16.51 -20.18
N PRO A 32 -1.46 17.52 -19.31
CA PRO A 32 -1.04 18.85 -19.74
C PRO A 32 0.27 18.80 -20.51
N TRP A 33 0.44 19.62 -21.55
CA TRP A 33 1.65 19.65 -22.38
C TRP A 33 2.96 19.92 -21.60
N PHE A 34 2.87 20.57 -20.43
CA PHE A 34 3.98 20.87 -19.53
C PHE A 34 4.25 19.80 -18.45
N ALA A 35 3.37 18.79 -18.33
CA ALA A 35 3.49 17.72 -17.35
C ALA A 35 3.64 16.38 -18.08
N ASN A 36 4.71 15.62 -17.78
CA ASN A 36 5.01 14.36 -18.47
C ASN A 36 4.08 13.22 -18.00
N MET A 37 2.81 13.33 -18.41
CA MET A 37 1.66 12.56 -17.95
C MET A 37 0.89 11.94 -19.13
N ASN A 38 1.61 11.48 -20.16
CA ASN A 38 1.04 10.57 -21.15
C ASN A 38 1.11 9.15 -20.57
N ILE A 39 -0.03 8.60 -20.16
CA ILE A 39 -0.11 7.36 -19.37
C ILE A 39 -1.13 6.41 -20.00
N LEU A 40 -0.70 5.18 -20.27
CA LEU A 40 -1.61 4.07 -20.61
C LEU A 40 -2.03 3.37 -19.32
N LEU A 41 -3.30 3.48 -18.93
CA LEU A 41 -3.88 2.74 -17.82
C LEU A 41 -4.49 1.44 -18.35
N THR A 42 -4.24 0.32 -17.67
CA THR A 42 -4.83 -0.99 -18.01
C THR A 42 -5.16 -1.78 -16.74
N CYS A 43 -6.37 -2.33 -16.68
CA CYS A 43 -6.76 -3.37 -15.72
C CYS A 43 -6.94 -4.75 -16.37
N ASP A 44 -6.65 -4.90 -17.67
CA ASP A 44 -6.74 -6.19 -18.34
C ASP A 44 -5.67 -7.19 -17.81
N PRO A 45 -6.07 -8.40 -17.37
CA PRO A 45 -5.12 -9.37 -16.81
C PRO A 45 -4.06 -9.90 -17.77
N LEU A 46 -4.33 -9.93 -19.08
CA LEU A 46 -3.35 -10.34 -20.10
C LEU A 46 -2.27 -9.27 -20.27
N ASN A 47 -2.66 -7.99 -20.28
CA ASN A 47 -1.72 -6.85 -20.27
C ASN A 47 -0.87 -6.86 -19.00
N VAL A 48 -1.51 -7.01 -17.83
CA VAL A 48 -0.82 -7.08 -16.54
C VAL A 48 0.17 -8.25 -16.50
N ARG A 49 -0.21 -9.42 -17.03
CA ARG A 49 0.69 -10.59 -17.16
C ARG A 49 1.83 -10.33 -18.15
N HIS A 50 1.58 -9.64 -19.26
CA HIS A 50 2.59 -9.31 -20.26
C HIS A 50 3.65 -8.39 -19.66
N ILE A 51 3.21 -7.23 -19.17
CA ILE A 51 4.04 -6.17 -18.55
C ILE A 51 4.81 -6.70 -17.34
N SER A 52 4.13 -7.41 -16.43
CA SER A 52 4.73 -7.78 -15.15
C SER A 52 5.53 -9.08 -15.17
N THR A 53 5.35 -9.92 -16.20
CA THR A 53 5.93 -11.28 -16.23
C THR A 53 6.54 -11.65 -17.58
N LYS A 54 5.79 -11.61 -18.70
CA LYS A 54 6.30 -12.12 -20.00
C LYS A 54 7.41 -11.25 -20.57
N ASN A 55 7.18 -9.94 -20.66
CA ASN A 55 8.13 -8.97 -21.22
C ASN A 55 8.76 -8.09 -20.12
N PHE A 56 8.96 -8.66 -18.93
CA PHE A 56 9.32 -7.91 -17.71
C PHE A 56 10.54 -6.98 -17.87
N VAL A 57 11.54 -7.38 -18.66
CA VAL A 57 12.77 -6.59 -18.87
C VAL A 57 12.49 -5.27 -19.61
N ASN A 58 11.52 -5.26 -20.54
CA ASN A 58 11.09 -4.06 -21.26
C ASN A 58 10.29 -3.08 -20.37
N TYR A 59 9.82 -3.53 -19.20
CA TYR A 59 9.00 -2.73 -18.28
C TYR A 59 9.67 -2.48 -16.91
N PRO A 60 10.72 -1.63 -16.86
CA PRO A 60 11.29 -1.12 -15.62
C PRO A 60 10.38 -0.07 -14.94
N LYS A 61 10.81 0.41 -13.77
CA LYS A 61 10.26 1.64 -13.16
C LYS A 61 10.74 2.88 -13.90
N GLY A 62 12.01 2.91 -14.29
CA GLY A 62 12.58 3.93 -15.17
C GLY A 62 12.91 5.27 -14.49
N PRO A 63 13.56 6.18 -15.22
CA PRO A 63 14.22 7.35 -14.63
C PRO A 63 13.26 8.41 -14.08
N GLN A 64 12.03 8.53 -14.61
CA GLN A 64 11.03 9.44 -14.05
C GLN A 64 10.55 8.97 -12.67
N TYR A 65 10.30 7.67 -12.51
CA TYR A 65 9.95 7.09 -11.21
C TYR A 65 11.08 7.32 -10.20
N LYS A 66 12.33 7.04 -10.58
CA LYS A 66 13.50 7.27 -9.71
C LYS A 66 13.69 8.73 -9.30
N LYS A 67 13.32 9.70 -10.14
CA LYS A 67 13.31 11.14 -9.81
C LYS A 67 12.22 11.50 -8.79
N ILE A 68 11.02 10.93 -8.92
CA ILE A 68 9.90 11.23 -8.01
C ILE A 68 10.13 10.58 -6.64
N PHE A 69 10.51 9.30 -6.63
CA PHE A 69 10.79 8.51 -5.43
C PHE A 69 12.25 8.59 -4.96
N GLU A 70 12.98 9.63 -5.37
CA GLU A 70 14.36 9.95 -4.93
C GLU A 70 14.59 9.88 -3.41
N PRO A 71 13.67 10.32 -2.51
CA PRO A 71 13.88 10.27 -1.06
C PRO A 71 14.10 8.85 -0.53
N PHE A 72 13.48 7.85 -1.15
CA PHE A 72 13.66 6.43 -0.83
C PHE A 72 14.98 5.83 -1.32
N ARG A 73 15.85 6.65 -1.95
CA ARG A 73 17.18 6.31 -2.48
C ARG A 73 17.12 5.10 -3.44
N ASP A 74 18.24 4.39 -3.62
CA ASP A 74 18.27 3.10 -4.30
C ASP A 74 17.92 1.97 -3.32
N GLY A 75 17.11 1.02 -3.79
CA GLY A 75 16.55 -0.05 -2.97
C GLY A 75 15.55 -0.90 -3.75
N VAL A 76 14.95 -1.89 -3.08
CA VAL A 76 14.08 -2.91 -3.74
C VAL A 76 12.82 -2.34 -4.40
N LEU A 77 12.38 -1.15 -3.97
CA LEU A 77 11.21 -0.44 -4.51
C LEU A 77 11.55 0.44 -5.73
N ASN A 78 12.71 1.12 -5.70
CA ASN A 78 13.04 2.24 -6.60
C ASN A 78 14.09 1.90 -7.67
N SER A 79 15.00 0.97 -7.40
CA SER A 79 16.02 0.55 -8.37
C SER A 79 15.44 -0.37 -9.44
N ASP A 80 16.16 -0.52 -10.56
CA ASP A 80 15.88 -1.45 -11.66
C ASP A 80 17.05 -2.44 -11.90
N PHE A 81 16.84 -3.39 -12.82
CA PHE A 81 17.84 -4.34 -13.34
C PHE A 81 18.68 -5.05 -12.25
N GLU A 82 20.00 -5.15 -12.42
CA GLU A 82 20.89 -5.90 -11.52
C GLU A 82 21.00 -5.28 -10.11
N THR A 83 20.89 -3.95 -9.98
CA THR A 83 20.83 -3.26 -8.68
C THR A 83 19.62 -3.72 -7.88
N TRP A 84 18.43 -3.73 -8.51
CA TRP A 84 17.22 -4.25 -7.90
C TRP A 84 17.33 -5.74 -7.52
N LYS A 85 17.86 -6.56 -8.43
CA LYS A 85 18.04 -8.01 -8.24
C LYS A 85 18.97 -8.31 -7.05
N SER A 86 20.00 -7.49 -6.85
CA SER A 86 20.92 -7.58 -5.71
C SER A 86 20.23 -7.24 -4.38
N PHE A 87 19.55 -6.09 -4.28
CA PHE A 87 18.74 -5.74 -3.11
C PHE A 87 17.66 -6.79 -2.81
N ARG A 88 16.99 -7.30 -3.85
CA ARG A 88 15.97 -8.34 -3.73
C ARG A 88 16.53 -9.64 -3.14
N LYS A 89 17.68 -10.12 -3.63
CA LYS A 89 18.35 -11.32 -3.09
C LYS A 89 18.74 -11.13 -1.62
N MET A 90 19.32 -9.98 -1.28
CA MET A 90 19.70 -9.62 0.09
C MET A 90 18.50 -9.68 1.05
N ILE A 91 17.42 -8.96 0.71
CA ILE A 91 16.21 -8.91 1.55
C ILE A 91 15.52 -10.29 1.59
N GLN A 92 15.51 -11.06 0.50
CA GLN A 92 14.98 -12.43 0.50
C GLN A 92 15.77 -13.35 1.43
N SER A 93 17.09 -13.21 1.50
CA SER A 93 17.94 -13.96 2.43
C SER A 93 17.62 -13.58 3.88
N MET A 94 17.53 -12.28 4.18
CA MET A 94 17.14 -11.77 5.50
C MET A 94 15.75 -12.23 5.94
N ILE A 95 14.76 -12.20 5.04
CA ILE A 95 13.39 -12.65 5.34
C ILE A 95 13.32 -14.15 5.61
N LYS A 96 14.18 -14.96 4.96
CA LYS A 96 14.26 -16.41 5.18
C LYS A 96 15.05 -16.79 6.43
N ASP A 97 15.81 -15.87 7.02
CA ASP A 97 16.54 -16.13 8.25
C ASP A 97 15.58 -16.43 9.42
N ASN A 98 15.89 -17.47 10.18
CA ASN A 98 15.01 -17.94 11.26
C ASN A 98 14.97 -16.93 12.42
N LYS A 99 16.06 -16.23 12.72
CA LYS A 99 16.10 -15.21 13.78
C LYS A 99 15.22 -14.02 13.41
N PHE A 100 15.23 -13.61 12.14
CA PHE A 100 14.34 -12.57 11.63
C PHE A 100 12.85 -12.98 11.69
N GLN A 101 12.51 -14.21 11.30
CA GLN A 101 11.13 -14.72 11.40
C GLN A 101 10.62 -14.77 12.84
N VAL A 102 11.47 -15.21 13.77
CA VAL A 102 11.20 -15.23 15.21
C VAL A 102 11.04 -13.82 15.78
N PHE A 103 11.89 -12.87 15.38
CA PHE A 103 11.80 -11.47 15.80
C PHE A 103 10.49 -10.81 15.36
N LEU A 104 10.08 -10.98 14.10
CA LEU A 104 8.82 -10.41 13.58
C LEU A 104 7.60 -10.86 14.38
N GLU A 105 7.59 -12.13 14.75
CA GLU A 105 6.53 -12.75 15.51
C GLU A 105 6.48 -12.27 16.96
N ARG A 106 7.63 -12.23 17.64
CA ARG A 106 7.71 -11.68 18.98
C ARG A 106 7.26 -10.22 18.99
N SER A 107 7.77 -9.41 18.06
CA SER A 107 7.39 -8.01 17.95
C SER A 107 5.87 -7.89 17.78
N LEU A 108 5.27 -8.60 16.82
CA LEU A 108 3.83 -8.64 16.60
C LEU A 108 3.03 -9.04 17.86
N ARG A 109 3.47 -10.07 18.58
CA ARG A 109 2.83 -10.50 19.83
C ARG A 109 2.93 -9.42 20.92
N GLU A 110 4.10 -8.79 21.07
CA GLU A 110 4.29 -7.68 22.01
C GLU A 110 3.39 -6.49 21.64
N LYS A 111 3.30 -6.11 20.36
CA LYS A 111 2.39 -5.05 19.86
C LYS A 111 0.94 -5.33 20.24
N ILE A 112 0.48 -6.57 20.03
CA ILE A 112 -0.89 -6.98 20.32
C ILE A 112 -1.16 -6.97 21.83
N VAL A 113 -0.26 -7.53 22.64
CA VAL A 113 -0.48 -7.72 24.08
C VAL A 113 -0.25 -6.43 24.90
N LYS A 114 0.70 -5.58 24.50
CA LYS A 114 1.07 -4.36 25.24
C LYS A 114 0.45 -3.08 24.66
N GLY A 115 0.16 -3.04 23.36
CA GLY A 115 -0.49 -1.90 22.71
C GLY A 115 -1.98 -2.14 22.47
N LEU A 116 -2.31 -2.99 21.51
CA LEU A 116 -3.68 -3.13 20.98
C LEU A 116 -4.70 -3.61 22.03
N ILE A 117 -4.40 -4.68 22.78
CA ILE A 117 -5.34 -5.25 23.77
C ILE A 117 -5.66 -4.23 24.89
N PRO A 118 -4.69 -3.55 25.52
CA PRO A 118 -4.98 -2.50 26.50
C PRO A 118 -5.88 -1.38 25.98
N VAL A 119 -5.66 -0.91 24.74
CA VAL A 119 -6.53 0.10 24.10
C VAL A 119 -7.95 -0.43 23.94
N LEU A 120 -8.13 -1.64 23.39
CA LEU A 120 -9.44 -2.26 23.19
C LEU A 120 -10.19 -2.53 24.51
N GLU A 121 -9.49 -2.96 25.57
CA GLU A 121 -10.08 -3.12 26.90
C GLU A 121 -10.50 -1.79 27.52
N HIS A 122 -9.70 -0.73 27.35
CA HIS A 122 -10.01 0.58 27.88
C HIS A 122 -11.29 1.13 27.25
N VAL A 123 -11.37 1.17 25.92
CA VAL A 123 -12.58 1.68 25.24
C VAL A 123 -13.78 0.77 25.42
N SER A 124 -13.60 -0.56 25.51
CA SER A 124 -14.72 -1.48 25.75
C SER A 124 -15.30 -1.35 27.16
N ARG A 125 -14.54 -0.87 28.15
CA ARG A 125 -15.05 -0.63 29.51
C ARG A 125 -15.72 0.73 29.67
N GLN A 126 -15.29 1.71 28.87
CA GLN A 126 -15.81 3.08 28.91
C GLN A 126 -16.86 3.37 27.83
N GLU A 127 -17.18 2.36 26.99
CA GLU A 127 -18.12 2.45 25.85
C GLU A 127 -17.75 3.56 24.83
N ILE A 128 -16.46 3.87 24.72
CA ILE A 128 -15.93 4.93 23.85
C ILE A 128 -15.85 4.43 22.40
N GLU A 129 -16.19 5.31 21.45
CA GLU A 129 -16.01 5.07 20.02
C GLU A 129 -14.53 5.18 19.62
N LEU A 130 -13.95 4.08 19.16
CA LEU A 130 -12.54 3.96 18.78
C LEU A 130 -12.37 4.13 17.27
N ASP A 131 -11.30 4.80 16.84
CA ASP A 131 -10.89 4.74 15.44
C ASP A 131 -10.00 3.53 15.17
N MET A 132 -10.55 2.52 14.48
CA MET A 132 -9.80 1.29 14.20
C MET A 132 -8.68 1.48 13.17
N GLN A 133 -8.70 2.54 12.36
CA GLN A 133 -7.59 2.78 11.42
C GLN A 133 -6.34 3.22 12.18
N ASP A 134 -6.50 4.15 13.11
CA ASP A 134 -5.40 4.68 13.92
C ASP A 134 -4.96 3.66 14.99
N SER A 135 -5.92 2.92 15.58
CA SER A 135 -5.65 1.92 16.62
C SER A 135 -4.90 0.67 16.14
N LEU A 136 -4.66 0.51 14.85
CA LEU A 136 -3.74 -0.52 14.33
C LEU A 136 -2.28 -0.04 14.28
N SER A 137 -2.00 1.18 14.74
CA SER A 137 -0.69 1.86 14.66
C SER A 137 0.01 2.05 16.02
N VAL A 138 -0.52 1.48 17.11
CA VAL A 138 -0.25 1.80 18.55
C VAL A 138 1.22 1.95 18.99
N ASP A 139 2.19 1.32 18.32
CA ASP A 139 3.62 1.40 18.68
C ASP A 139 4.44 2.35 17.79
N LEU A 140 3.80 3.10 16.90
CA LEU A 140 4.43 4.21 16.20
C LEU A 140 4.32 5.44 17.10
N PRO A 141 5.35 6.31 17.22
CA PRO A 141 5.20 7.58 17.94
C PRO A 141 4.09 8.39 17.28
N GLU A 142 2.97 8.49 18.00
CA GLU A 142 1.60 8.27 17.45
C GLU A 142 1.13 9.31 16.42
N ILE A 143 1.80 10.46 16.40
CA ILE A 143 1.52 11.58 15.50
C ILE A 143 2.68 11.76 14.50
N ALA A 144 3.91 11.91 14.99
CA ALA A 144 5.06 12.30 14.17
C ALA A 144 5.33 11.33 12.99
N TYR A 145 5.29 10.01 13.22
CA TYR A 145 5.54 9.04 12.14
C TYR A 145 4.37 8.97 11.16
N LYS A 146 3.12 9.04 11.64
CA LYS A 146 1.93 9.03 10.78
C LYS A 146 1.92 10.28 9.88
N THR A 147 2.08 11.46 10.48
CA THR A 147 2.20 12.72 9.75
C THR A 147 3.38 12.71 8.78
N ALA A 148 4.54 12.13 9.15
CA ALA A 148 5.66 11.99 8.22
C ALA A 148 5.31 11.10 7.01
N PHE A 149 4.58 10.01 7.19
CA PHE A 149 4.12 9.20 6.05
C PHE A 149 3.10 9.93 5.19
N ASP A 150 2.13 10.62 5.80
CA ASP A 150 1.14 11.44 5.09
C ASP A 150 1.83 12.57 4.28
N ASP A 151 2.81 13.27 4.87
CA ASP A 151 3.64 14.30 4.23
C ASP A 151 4.48 13.75 3.06
N VAL A 152 5.04 12.54 3.20
CA VAL A 152 5.77 11.85 2.12
C VAL A 152 4.82 11.50 0.96
N GLU A 153 3.61 11.03 1.26
CA GLU A 153 2.60 10.72 0.25
C GLU A 153 2.10 11.96 -0.49
N GLU A 154 1.79 13.04 0.25
CA GLU A 154 1.37 14.33 -0.33
C GLU A 154 2.47 14.90 -1.24
N ALA A 155 3.72 14.93 -0.77
CA ALA A 155 4.84 15.44 -1.57
C ALA A 155 5.14 14.55 -2.79
N VAL A 156 5.01 13.22 -2.69
CA VAL A 156 5.11 12.31 -3.84
C VAL A 156 4.00 12.58 -4.85
N PHE A 157 2.75 12.78 -4.40
CA PHE A 157 1.62 13.10 -5.28
C PHE A 157 1.81 14.47 -5.95
N TYR A 158 2.24 15.49 -5.20
CA TYR A 158 2.58 16.83 -5.68
C TYR A 158 3.62 16.79 -6.82
N ARG A 159 4.69 16.01 -6.66
CA ARG A 159 5.74 15.80 -7.68
C ARG A 159 5.26 15.14 -8.98
N HIS A 160 4.11 14.48 -9.00
CA HIS A 160 3.51 13.95 -10.24
C HIS A 160 2.74 15.00 -11.04
N ILE A 161 2.23 16.05 -10.39
CA ILE A 161 1.37 17.08 -11.00
C ILE A 161 2.19 18.33 -11.37
N VAL A 162 3.16 18.70 -10.52
CA VAL A 162 3.94 19.94 -10.66
C VAL A 162 5.17 19.74 -11.57
N PRO A 163 5.46 20.68 -12.49
CA PRO A 163 6.67 20.65 -13.32
C PRO A 163 7.98 20.45 -12.56
N GLN A 164 8.90 19.68 -13.14
CA GLN A 164 10.18 19.33 -12.51
C GLN A 164 11.06 20.54 -12.16
N SER A 165 10.97 21.66 -12.89
CA SER A 165 11.67 22.89 -12.53
C SER A 165 11.17 23.50 -11.22
N ILE A 166 9.86 23.45 -10.97
CA ILE A 166 9.21 24.12 -9.84
C ILE A 166 9.50 23.37 -8.53
N TRP A 167 9.24 22.05 -8.47
CA TRP A 167 9.51 21.30 -7.25
C TRP A 167 11.01 21.18 -6.94
N LYS A 168 11.89 21.16 -7.97
CA LYS A 168 13.35 21.27 -7.74
C LYS A 168 13.74 22.61 -7.12
N LEU A 169 13.12 23.70 -7.54
CA LEU A 169 13.36 25.03 -6.96
C LEU A 169 12.87 25.07 -5.50
N GLN A 170 11.69 24.52 -5.21
CA GLN A 170 11.16 24.41 -3.84
C GLN A 170 12.04 23.54 -2.94
N LYS A 171 12.60 22.45 -3.46
CA LYS A 171 13.59 21.62 -2.75
C LYS A 171 14.88 22.39 -2.46
N TRP A 172 15.40 23.15 -3.44
CA TRP A 172 16.60 23.96 -3.27
C TRP A 172 16.41 25.10 -2.25
N LEU A 173 15.25 25.74 -2.26
CA LEU A 173 14.88 26.78 -1.28
C LEU A 173 14.39 26.22 0.07
N ASN A 174 14.18 24.90 0.17
CA ASN A 174 13.59 24.20 1.31
C ASN A 174 12.24 24.81 1.78
N VAL A 175 11.27 24.90 0.85
CA VAL A 175 9.93 25.47 1.08
C VAL A 175 8.79 24.59 0.57
N GLY A 176 7.59 24.77 1.12
CA GLY A 176 6.38 24.04 0.71
C GLY A 176 6.46 22.53 0.98
N GLU A 177 5.85 21.74 0.10
CA GLU A 177 5.79 20.26 0.19
C GLU A 177 7.18 19.61 0.27
N GLU A 178 8.19 20.19 -0.38
CA GLU A 178 9.57 19.67 -0.34
C GLU A 178 10.22 19.84 1.04
N LYS A 179 9.80 20.86 1.81
CA LYS A 179 10.24 21.04 3.21
C LYS A 179 9.60 20.00 4.13
N LYS A 180 8.29 19.77 3.99
CA LYS A 180 7.58 18.71 4.73
C LYS A 180 8.24 17.36 4.49
N LEU A 181 8.47 17.03 3.21
CA LEU A 181 9.14 15.81 2.78
C LEU A 181 10.52 15.61 3.41
N SER A 182 11.34 16.66 3.51
CA SER A 182 12.64 16.56 4.18
C SER A 182 12.51 16.21 5.66
N LEU A 183 11.66 16.95 6.39
CA LEU A 183 11.41 16.72 7.82
C LEU A 183 10.81 15.34 8.09
N ALA A 184 9.92 14.89 7.22
CA ALA A 184 9.30 13.57 7.29
C ALA A 184 10.32 12.44 7.09
N MET A 185 11.24 12.57 6.13
CA MET A 185 12.32 11.60 5.94
C MET A 185 13.25 11.53 7.16
N ASP A 186 13.58 12.68 7.77
CA ASP A 186 14.38 12.71 9.01
C ASP A 186 13.68 11.96 10.16
N ILE A 187 12.36 12.12 10.31
CA ILE A 187 11.55 11.38 11.31
C ILE A 187 11.59 9.86 11.03
N ILE A 188 11.47 9.46 9.77
CA ILE A 188 11.49 8.05 9.36
C ILE A 188 12.87 7.42 9.62
N ASP A 189 13.96 8.09 9.24
CA ASP A 189 15.32 7.58 9.43
C ASP A 189 15.65 7.44 10.94
N ASN A 190 15.32 8.43 11.77
CA ASN A 190 15.44 8.33 13.24
C ASN A 190 14.65 7.14 13.83
N PHE A 191 13.43 6.90 13.34
CA PHE A 191 12.61 5.76 13.78
C PHE A 191 13.22 4.40 13.36
N LEU A 192 13.79 4.33 12.16
CA LEU A 192 14.47 3.12 11.67
C LEU A 192 15.71 2.80 12.52
N GLU A 193 16.50 3.80 12.90
CA GLU A 193 17.64 3.62 13.81
C GLU A 193 17.21 3.07 15.18
N GLN A 194 16.15 3.63 15.77
CA GLN A 194 15.57 3.12 17.02
C GLN A 194 15.14 1.65 16.88
N CYS A 195 14.44 1.29 15.81
CA CYS A 195 14.00 -0.08 15.54
C CYS A 195 15.16 -1.08 15.37
N ILE A 196 16.30 -0.63 14.84
CA ILE A 196 17.49 -1.49 14.65
C ILE A 196 18.11 -1.88 16.00
N SER A 197 18.03 -1.01 17.01
CA SER A 197 18.70 -1.18 18.32
C SER A 197 18.13 -2.28 19.23
N SER A 198 16.83 -2.60 19.13
CA SER A 198 16.07 -3.23 20.23
C SER A 198 15.83 -4.76 20.12
N LYS A 199 16.78 -5.55 19.60
CA LYS A 199 16.55 -6.96 19.18
C LYS A 199 17.00 -8.04 20.20
N LYS A 200 16.09 -8.94 20.64
CA LYS A 200 16.38 -10.30 21.18
C LYS A 200 15.15 -11.25 21.33
N GLU A 201 15.16 -12.40 20.62
CA GLU A 201 14.57 -13.76 20.89
C GLU A 201 13.04 -14.09 21.11
N GLU A 202 12.52 -15.14 20.41
CA GLU A 202 11.36 -16.10 20.63
C GLU A 202 9.82 -15.72 20.63
N ILE A 203 8.81 -16.50 20.11
CA ILE A 203 8.70 -17.65 19.15
C ILE A 203 7.21 -18.01 18.67
N ARG A 204 7.06 -18.69 17.49
CA ARG A 204 6.01 -19.52 16.77
C ARG A 204 4.44 -19.26 16.70
N LYS A 205 3.89 -19.56 15.48
CA LYS A 205 2.66 -19.04 14.78
C LYS A 205 1.40 -19.94 14.71
N THR A 206 0.27 -19.37 14.22
CA THR A 206 -0.95 -20.08 13.72
C THR A 206 -1.59 -19.37 12.48
N GLN A 207 -2.61 -19.95 11.81
CA GLN A 207 -3.20 -19.44 10.53
C GLN A 207 -4.75 -19.48 10.43
N SER A 208 -5.34 -18.56 9.63
CA SER A 208 -6.55 -18.78 8.79
C SER A 208 -6.66 -17.74 7.64
N PRO A 209 -7.16 -18.00 6.41
CA PRO A 209 -6.86 -17.14 5.24
C PRO A 209 -7.95 -16.21 4.66
N ASN A 210 -9.24 -16.52 4.79
CA ASN A 210 -10.18 -16.22 3.70
C ASN A 210 -10.62 -14.74 3.57
N ALA A 211 -11.02 -14.08 4.67
CA ALA A 211 -11.55 -12.71 4.61
C ALA A 211 -10.51 -11.67 4.15
N ILE A 212 -9.26 -11.83 4.58
CA ILE A 212 -8.16 -10.90 4.27
C ILE A 212 -7.89 -10.82 2.76
N CYS A 213 -7.98 -11.95 2.05
CA CYS A 213 -7.82 -11.98 0.59
C CYS A 213 -8.89 -11.15 -0.14
N GLU A 214 -10.15 -11.21 0.32
CA GLU A 214 -11.25 -10.47 -0.28
C GLU A 214 -11.17 -8.97 0.06
N THR A 215 -10.79 -8.61 1.28
CA THR A 215 -10.49 -7.22 1.66
C THR A 215 -9.41 -6.63 0.75
N LEU A 216 -8.30 -7.34 0.52
CA LEU A 216 -7.22 -6.90 -0.36
C LEU A 216 -7.61 -6.86 -1.85
N ARG A 217 -8.65 -7.59 -2.27
CA ARG A 217 -9.23 -7.54 -3.62
C ARG A 217 -10.09 -6.30 -3.85
N LEU A 218 -10.84 -5.89 -2.83
CA LEU A 218 -11.68 -4.68 -2.87
C LEU A 218 -10.85 -3.42 -2.60
N TYR A 219 -9.92 -3.49 -1.65
CA TYR A 219 -9.13 -2.37 -1.13
C TYR A 219 -7.63 -2.72 -1.17
N PRO A 220 -7.00 -2.72 -2.37
CA PRO A 220 -5.57 -2.94 -2.48
C PRO A 220 -4.80 -1.75 -1.90
N ALA A 221 -3.81 -2.03 -1.05
CA ALA A 221 -3.04 -0.99 -0.35
C ALA A 221 -2.40 0.06 -1.28
N VAL A 222 -1.95 -0.34 -2.48
CA VAL A 222 -1.50 0.57 -3.54
C VAL A 222 -2.29 0.26 -4.82
N PRO A 223 -3.28 1.07 -5.20
CA PRO A 223 -4.21 0.74 -6.29
C PRO A 223 -3.63 0.88 -7.71
N PHE A 224 -2.54 1.64 -7.87
CA PHE A 224 -1.90 1.87 -9.18
C PHE A 224 -0.44 1.40 -9.19
N ASN A 225 -0.04 0.63 -10.20
CA ASN A 225 1.35 0.20 -10.35
C ASN A 225 2.02 0.79 -11.60
N TYR A 226 2.91 1.75 -11.38
CA TYR A 226 3.66 2.41 -12.45
C TYR A 226 4.70 1.50 -13.14
N ARG A 227 4.77 1.59 -14.47
CA ARG A 227 5.82 1.07 -15.37
C ARG A 227 5.99 2.01 -16.56
N VAL A 228 7.17 1.95 -17.19
CA VAL A 228 7.44 2.57 -18.50
C VAL A 228 7.94 1.49 -19.45
N SER A 229 7.63 1.59 -20.73
CA SER A 229 8.19 0.71 -21.77
C SER A 229 9.49 1.33 -22.30
N VAL A 230 10.55 0.53 -22.48
CA VAL A 230 11.85 1.02 -23.00
C VAL A 230 11.89 0.94 -24.53
N GLU A 231 11.37 -0.15 -25.07
CA GLU A 231 11.25 -0.46 -26.50
C GLU A 231 9.76 -0.51 -26.89
N ALA A 232 9.47 -0.30 -28.17
CA ALA A 232 8.09 -0.39 -28.68
C ALA A 232 7.52 -1.81 -28.51
N ASP A 233 6.28 -1.89 -28.01
CA ASP A 233 5.61 -3.16 -27.68
C ASP A 233 4.10 -3.02 -27.92
N THR A 234 3.38 -4.14 -28.07
CA THR A 234 1.93 -4.19 -28.31
C THR A 234 1.25 -5.06 -27.26
N LEU A 235 0.22 -4.53 -26.60
CA LEU A 235 -0.44 -5.19 -25.48
C LEU A 235 -1.53 -6.20 -25.92
N PRO A 236 -1.73 -7.35 -25.24
CA PRO A 236 -2.62 -8.41 -25.74
C PRO A 236 -4.14 -8.25 -25.56
N SER A 237 -4.67 -7.20 -24.93
CA SER A 237 -6.03 -7.18 -24.36
C SER A 237 -7.20 -6.97 -25.32
N GLY A 238 -7.79 -8.06 -25.81
CA GLY A 238 -9.06 -8.05 -26.54
C GLY A 238 -10.35 -8.07 -25.68
N HIS A 239 -10.37 -7.53 -24.44
CA HIS A 239 -11.45 -7.66 -23.42
C HIS A 239 -11.56 -9.08 -22.78
N GLN A 240 -12.31 -9.39 -21.71
CA GLN A 240 -13.03 -8.64 -20.64
C GLN A 240 -12.98 -9.52 -19.34
N PRO A 241 -12.95 -9.00 -18.09
CA PRO A 241 -12.78 -9.83 -16.89
C PRO A 241 -14.08 -10.28 -16.17
N GLU A 242 -14.13 -11.55 -15.76
CA GLU A 242 -15.23 -12.19 -15.00
C GLU A 242 -15.06 -12.14 -13.45
N ARG A 243 -16.10 -12.54 -12.70
CA ARG A 243 -16.18 -12.58 -11.22
C ARG A 243 -15.53 -13.83 -10.61
N TRP A 244 -14.91 -13.73 -9.41
CA TRP A 244 -14.09 -14.82 -8.81
C TRP A 244 -14.59 -15.37 -7.46
N ILE A 245 -15.91 -15.43 -7.27
CA ILE A 245 -16.55 -16.16 -6.16
C ILE A 245 -17.40 -17.24 -6.81
N SER A 246 -17.22 -18.51 -6.44
CA SER A 246 -18.13 -19.56 -6.91
C SER A 246 -19.50 -19.39 -6.23
N GLU A 247 -20.58 -19.80 -6.89
CA GLU A 247 -21.95 -19.68 -6.35
C GLU A 247 -22.15 -20.39 -4.99
N ARG A 248 -21.22 -21.28 -4.62
CA ARG A 248 -21.17 -22.02 -3.36
C ARG A 248 -20.22 -21.42 -2.32
N GLY A 249 -19.70 -20.21 -2.53
CA GLY A 249 -18.83 -19.48 -1.59
C GLY A 249 -17.39 -20.00 -1.49
N GLY A 250 -16.94 -20.86 -2.41
CA GLY A 250 -15.60 -21.44 -2.39
C GLY A 250 -14.53 -20.56 -3.05
N ILE A 251 -13.28 -20.66 -2.58
CA ILE A 251 -12.13 -19.97 -3.18
C ILE A 251 -11.79 -20.61 -4.53
N ILE A 252 -11.86 -19.82 -5.60
CA ILE A 252 -11.28 -20.18 -6.90
C ILE A 252 -9.79 -19.82 -6.86
N HIS A 253 -8.91 -20.75 -7.26
CA HIS A 253 -7.49 -20.44 -7.42
C HIS A 253 -7.29 -19.50 -8.62
N VAL A 254 -7.11 -18.20 -8.34
CA VAL A 254 -6.91 -17.16 -9.34
C VAL A 254 -5.42 -16.82 -9.47
N PRO A 255 -4.83 -16.88 -10.69
CA PRO A 255 -3.44 -16.47 -10.91
C PRO A 255 -3.19 -15.01 -10.51
N SER A 256 -2.03 -14.72 -9.90
CA SER A 256 -1.72 -13.40 -9.31
C SER A 256 -1.63 -12.22 -10.30
N TYR A 257 -1.65 -12.46 -11.62
CA TYR A 257 -1.78 -11.39 -12.61
C TYR A 257 -3.24 -10.91 -12.81
N LYS A 258 -4.23 -11.70 -12.36
CA LYS A 258 -5.62 -11.26 -12.21
C LYS A 258 -5.83 -10.52 -10.87
N PHE A 259 -5.05 -10.84 -9.83
CA PHE A 259 -5.14 -10.22 -8.51
C PHE A 259 -3.77 -9.73 -7.99
N ILE A 260 -3.49 -8.43 -8.16
CA ILE A 260 -2.16 -7.83 -7.98
C ILE A 260 -1.90 -7.14 -6.63
N ALA A 261 -2.65 -7.43 -5.55
CA ALA A 261 -2.45 -6.75 -4.25
C ALA A 261 -1.03 -6.87 -3.67
N PHE A 262 -0.27 -7.91 -4.06
CA PHE A 262 1.15 -8.09 -3.74
C PHE A 262 2.05 -8.08 -5.00
N ASN A 263 1.59 -7.46 -6.08
CA ASN A 263 2.15 -7.54 -7.43
C ASN A 263 2.27 -8.98 -7.96
N THR A 264 2.81 -9.13 -9.17
CA THR A 264 3.08 -10.42 -9.81
C THR A 264 4.45 -10.42 -10.49
N GLY A 265 4.85 -11.59 -11.01
CA GLY A 265 6.12 -11.78 -11.69
C GLY A 265 7.35 -11.51 -10.81
N PRO A 266 8.48 -11.11 -11.42
CA PRO A 266 9.73 -10.88 -10.70
C PRO A 266 9.62 -9.80 -9.60
N ARG A 267 8.74 -8.80 -9.76
CA ARG A 267 8.48 -7.70 -8.78
C ARG A 267 7.42 -8.03 -7.72
N SER A 268 7.00 -9.28 -7.59
CA SER A 268 6.15 -9.75 -6.48
C SER A 268 6.69 -9.33 -5.11
N CYS A 269 5.81 -8.91 -4.21
CA CYS A 269 6.17 -8.36 -2.90
C CYS A 269 6.88 -9.40 -2.02
N LEU A 270 8.03 -9.02 -1.46
CA LEU A 270 8.81 -9.87 -0.55
C LEU A 270 8.13 -10.06 0.81
N GLY A 271 7.40 -9.04 1.26
CA GLY A 271 6.68 -9.05 2.54
C GLY A 271 5.39 -9.86 2.54
N LYS A 272 4.90 -10.36 1.41
CA LYS A 272 3.56 -10.98 1.26
C LYS A 272 3.20 -11.94 2.39
N GLU A 273 4.03 -12.94 2.64
CA GLU A 273 3.73 -13.96 3.65
C GLU A 273 3.78 -13.39 5.09
N ILE A 274 4.69 -12.45 5.35
CA ILE A 274 4.79 -11.74 6.64
C ILE A 274 3.52 -10.91 6.87
N THR A 275 3.10 -10.14 5.87
CA THR A 275 1.89 -9.31 5.92
C THR A 275 0.65 -10.16 6.18
N PHE A 276 0.51 -11.30 5.49
CA PHE A 276 -0.56 -12.24 5.78
C PHE A 276 -0.53 -12.76 7.21
N ILE A 277 0.64 -13.09 7.77
CA ILE A 277 0.75 -13.52 9.18
C ILE A 277 0.32 -12.39 10.12
N GLN A 278 0.81 -11.17 9.92
CA GLN A 278 0.45 -10.01 10.75
C GLN A 278 -1.05 -9.73 10.74
N MET A 279 -1.66 -9.61 9.55
CA MET A 279 -3.10 -9.41 9.39
C MET A 279 -3.91 -10.51 10.05
N LYS A 280 -3.49 -11.78 9.91
CA LYS A 280 -4.17 -12.94 10.53
C LYS A 280 -4.13 -12.91 12.04
N THR A 281 -2.96 -12.70 12.64
CA THR A 281 -2.82 -12.68 14.10
C THR A 281 -3.60 -11.54 14.72
N ILE A 282 -3.54 -10.33 14.13
CA ILE A 282 -4.30 -9.16 14.58
C ILE A 282 -5.81 -9.41 14.46
N ALA A 283 -6.29 -9.81 13.27
CA ALA A 283 -7.71 -10.08 13.06
C ALA A 283 -8.23 -11.20 13.99
N THR A 284 -7.44 -12.25 14.22
CA THR A 284 -7.80 -13.34 15.13
C THR A 284 -7.86 -12.86 16.59
N ALA A 285 -6.86 -12.08 17.04
CA ALA A 285 -6.83 -11.51 18.38
C ALA A 285 -8.04 -10.59 18.64
N ILE A 286 -8.44 -9.78 17.66
CA ILE A 286 -9.62 -8.93 17.73
C ILE A 286 -10.89 -9.78 17.74
N LEU A 287 -11.12 -10.59 16.70
CA LEU A 287 -12.40 -11.26 16.46
C LEU A 287 -12.76 -12.33 17.50
N LEU A 288 -11.77 -12.97 18.13
CA LEU A 288 -12.01 -13.95 19.20
C LEU A 288 -12.35 -13.31 20.55
N ASN A 289 -11.83 -12.11 20.84
CA ASN A 289 -11.95 -11.47 22.16
C ASN A 289 -12.98 -10.33 22.19
N TYR A 290 -13.27 -9.71 21.05
CA TYR A 290 -14.13 -8.54 20.94
C TYR A 290 -15.18 -8.69 19.83
N HIS A 291 -16.31 -8.01 20.01
CA HIS A 291 -17.26 -7.67 18.99
C HIS A 291 -17.04 -6.20 18.60
N LEU A 292 -17.05 -5.92 17.30
CA LEU A 292 -16.88 -4.57 16.75
C LEU A 292 -18.16 -4.21 16.00
N GLN A 293 -18.78 -3.09 16.37
CA GLN A 293 -19.92 -2.51 15.67
C GLN A 293 -19.49 -1.17 15.05
N VAL A 294 -19.61 -1.04 13.73
CA VAL A 294 -19.32 0.23 13.04
C VAL A 294 -20.36 1.28 13.44
N VAL A 295 -19.93 2.52 13.66
CA VAL A 295 -20.84 3.64 13.95
C VAL A 295 -21.56 4.02 12.65
N GLU A 296 -22.87 3.75 12.58
CA GLU A 296 -23.67 3.80 11.34
C GLU A 296 -23.69 5.17 10.64
N SER A 297 -23.56 6.26 11.41
CA SER A 297 -23.53 7.64 10.90
C SER A 297 -22.13 8.14 10.51
N HIS A 298 -21.08 7.33 10.67
CA HIS A 298 -19.71 7.74 10.39
C HIS A 298 -19.39 7.70 8.88
N PRO A 299 -18.95 8.81 8.25
CA PRO A 299 -18.72 8.86 6.81
C PRO A 299 -17.47 8.08 6.39
N ILE A 300 -17.65 6.96 5.68
CA ILE A 300 -16.55 6.17 5.12
C ILE A 300 -16.33 6.57 3.66
N SER A 301 -15.16 7.15 3.36
CA SER A 301 -14.72 7.47 2.00
C SER A 301 -13.19 7.33 1.89
N PRO A 302 -12.64 6.97 0.71
CA PRO A 302 -11.19 6.92 0.52
C PRO A 302 -10.55 8.31 0.64
N GLY A 303 -9.34 8.37 1.18
CA GLY A 303 -8.47 9.54 1.11
C GLY A 303 -7.82 9.71 -0.27
N LEU A 304 -7.32 10.91 -0.56
CA LEU A 304 -6.51 11.16 -1.75
C LEU A 304 -5.04 10.88 -1.42
N SER A 305 -4.60 9.66 -1.68
CA SER A 305 -3.22 9.22 -1.41
C SER A 305 -2.72 8.18 -2.43
N VAL A 306 -1.41 7.97 -2.43
CA VAL A 306 -0.72 6.84 -3.09
C VAL A 306 -1.08 5.50 -2.43
N MET A 307 -1.31 5.48 -1.11
CA MET A 307 -1.85 4.33 -0.38
C MET A 307 -3.34 4.50 -0.07
N MET A 308 -4.10 3.41 -0.14
CA MET A 308 -5.54 3.44 0.11
C MET A 308 -5.85 3.43 1.61
N HIS A 309 -6.30 4.57 2.13
CA HIS A 309 -6.77 4.74 3.51
C HIS A 309 -8.17 5.41 3.56
N MET A 310 -8.86 5.33 4.70
CA MET A 310 -10.13 6.00 4.93
C MET A 310 -9.90 7.44 5.40
N LYS A 311 -10.45 8.41 4.66
CA LYS A 311 -10.27 9.86 4.88
C LYS A 311 -10.68 10.34 6.28
N HIS A 312 -11.67 9.68 6.86
CA HIS A 312 -12.25 10.01 8.17
C HIS A 312 -12.00 8.90 9.21
N GLY A 313 -11.08 7.97 8.92
CA GLY A 313 -10.88 6.77 9.76
C GLY A 313 -12.11 5.86 9.81
N MET A 314 -12.11 4.94 10.77
CA MET A 314 -13.18 3.94 10.96
C MET A 314 -13.63 3.89 12.41
N LYS A 315 -14.67 4.66 12.75
CA LYS A 315 -15.26 4.65 14.09
C LYS A 315 -16.06 3.38 14.37
N VAL A 316 -15.74 2.72 15.47
CA VAL A 316 -16.44 1.52 15.97
C VAL A 316 -16.72 1.62 17.46
N ARG A 317 -17.81 1.00 17.92
CA ARG A 317 -17.97 0.58 19.31
C ARG A 317 -17.30 -0.78 19.49
N VAL A 318 -16.51 -0.93 20.54
CA VAL A 318 -15.85 -2.18 20.92
C VAL A 318 -16.58 -2.76 22.13
N THR A 319 -16.99 -4.02 22.07
CA THR A 319 -17.51 -4.73 23.25
C THR A 319 -16.78 -6.05 23.45
N LYS A 320 -16.29 -6.29 24.66
CA LYS A 320 -15.62 -7.55 25.01
C LYS A 320 -16.60 -8.72 24.95
N ARG A 321 -16.20 -9.80 24.29
CA ARG A 321 -16.97 -11.04 24.27
C ARG A 321 -16.92 -11.68 25.66
N ARG A 322 -18.08 -12.11 26.16
CA ARG A 322 -18.14 -13.04 27.28
C ARG A 322 -17.74 -14.42 26.74
N VAL A 323 -16.73 -15.03 27.36
CA VAL A 323 -16.29 -16.41 27.14
C VAL A 323 -17.06 -17.31 28.10
#